data_AF-A0A5C4UKQ8-F1
#
_entry.id   AF-A0A5C4UKQ8-F1
#
_cell.length_a   1.000
_cell.length_b   1.000
_cell.length_c   1.000
_cell.angle_alpha   90.00
_cell.angle_beta   90.00
_cell.angle_gamma   90.00
#
_symmetry.space_group_name_H-M   'P 1'
#
loop_
_entity.id
_entity.type
_entity.pdbx_description
1 polymer ?
#
loop_
_entity_poly.entity_id
_entity_poly.type
_entity_poly.pdbx_seq_one_letter_code
_entity_poly.pdbx_strand_id
1 'polypeptide(L)'
;MRHRALLLAFFLVPAFFGVVHLADALTAPDEVVCPGENVREGEEHPGPMRPGDTECAVLKGSIGTGSRTYEQQRRVQSAERQSDAVGGTLLLVYGAGGALVTWSAARPRAARD
;
A
#
# COMPACT_ATOMS: atom_id res chain seq x y z
N MET A 1 17.83 -3.58 -29.27
CA MET A 1 18.31 -3.21 -27.91
C MET A 1 17.39 -2.20 -27.23
N ARG A 2 17.22 -0.98 -27.76
CA ARG A 2 16.39 0.09 -27.14
C ARG A 2 14.96 -0.33 -26.78
N HIS A 3 14.26 -1.03 -27.66
CA HIS A 3 12.86 -1.42 -27.44
C HIS A 3 12.71 -2.47 -26.33
N ARG A 4 13.72 -3.33 -26.15
CA ARG A 4 13.76 -4.30 -25.05
C ARG A 4 13.96 -3.62 -23.71
N ALA A 5 14.86 -2.64 -23.65
CA ALA A 5 15.06 -1.83 -22.46
C ALA A 5 13.78 -1.06 -22.08
N LEU A 6 13.08 -0.48 -23.07
CA LEU A 6 11.81 0.19 -22.84
C LEU A 6 10.71 -0.76 -22.34
N LEU A 7 10.58 -1.95 -22.93
CA LEU A 7 9.62 -2.95 -22.46
C LEU A 7 9.95 -3.44 -21.05
N LEU A 8 11.22 -3.69 -20.75
CA LEU A 8 11.64 -4.06 -19.40
C LEU A 8 11.33 -2.95 -18.40
N ALA A 9 11.64 -1.70 -18.71
CA ALA A 9 11.31 -0.56 -17.85
C ALA A 9 9.79 -0.45 -17.62
N PHE A 10 8.99 -0.66 -18.67
CA PHE A 10 7.53 -0.65 -18.59
C PHE A 10 6.96 -1.69 -17.61
N PHE A 11 7.62 -2.85 -17.48
CA PHE A 11 7.20 -3.89 -16.52
C PHE A 11 7.86 -3.76 -15.14
N LEU A 12 9.09 -3.27 -15.07
CA LEU A 12 9.82 -3.11 -13.81
C LEU A 12 9.26 -1.98 -12.95
N VAL A 13 8.76 -0.89 -13.55
CA VAL A 13 8.16 0.22 -12.78
C VAL A 13 6.92 -0.25 -11.99
N PRO A 14 5.89 -0.88 -12.61
CA PRO A 14 4.79 -1.49 -11.87
C PRO A 14 5.25 -2.52 -10.84
N ALA A 15 6.24 -3.37 -11.17
CA ALA A 15 6.75 -4.35 -10.21
C ALA A 15 7.31 -3.68 -8.95
N PHE A 16 8.06 -2.59 -9.12
CA PHE A 16 8.62 -1.83 -8.02
C PHE A 16 7.54 -1.22 -7.13
N PHE A 17 6.53 -0.56 -7.72
CA PHE A 17 5.39 -0.06 -6.95
C PHE A 17 4.62 -1.19 -6.25
N GLY A 18 4.52 -2.36 -6.90
CA GLY A 18 3.95 -3.55 -6.29
C GLY A 18 4.66 -3.98 -5.00
N VAL A 19 5.99 -3.96 -5.00
CA VAL A 19 6.80 -4.22 -3.79
C VAL A 19 6.55 -3.17 -2.71
N VAL A 20 6.49 -1.88 -3.07
CA VAL A 20 6.26 -0.79 -2.11
C VAL A 20 4.92 -0.95 -1.41
N HIS A 21 3.82 -1.10 -2.16
CA HIS A 21 2.48 -1.29 -1.58
C HIS A 21 2.39 -2.56 -0.70
N LEU A 22 3.04 -3.65 -1.13
CA LEU A 22 3.07 -4.87 -0.33
C LEU A 22 3.89 -4.69 0.95
N ALA A 23 5.00 -3.96 0.90
CA ALA A 23 5.79 -3.62 2.07
C ALA A 23 5.02 -2.72 3.04
N ASP A 24 4.30 -1.71 2.55
CA ASP A 24 3.45 -0.85 3.36
C ASP A 24 2.36 -1.67 4.06
N ALA A 25 1.70 -2.59 3.35
CA ALA A 25 0.70 -3.47 3.94
C ALA A 25 1.26 -4.41 5.02
N LEU A 26 2.50 -4.89 4.85
CA LEU A 26 3.17 -5.83 5.78
C LEU A 26 3.81 -5.13 6.98
N THR A 27 4.26 -3.89 6.82
CA THR A 27 4.93 -3.10 7.87
C THR A 27 3.97 -2.16 8.59
N ALA A 28 2.73 -2.04 8.12
CA ALA A 28 1.70 -1.24 8.76
C ALA A 28 1.54 -1.65 10.23
N PRO A 29 1.74 -0.72 11.19
CA PRO A 29 1.69 -1.03 12.61
C PRO A 29 0.29 -1.49 13.01
N ASP A 30 0.15 -2.52 13.84
CA ASP A 30 -1.16 -3.05 14.27
C ASP A 30 -2.00 -2.09 15.14
N GLU A 31 -1.38 -0.99 15.56
CA GLU A 31 -2.02 0.06 16.32
C GLU A 31 -2.97 0.90 15.45
N VAL A 32 -4.14 1.25 16.00
CA VAL A 32 -5.13 2.07 15.30
C VAL A 32 -4.78 3.54 15.46
N VAL A 33 -4.17 4.14 14.44
CA VAL A 33 -3.75 5.55 14.49
C VAL A 33 -4.84 6.50 14.00
N CYS A 34 -5.13 7.56 14.75
CA CYS A 34 -5.98 8.64 14.27
C CYS A 34 -5.20 9.55 13.32
N PRO A 35 -5.68 9.83 12.09
CA PRO A 35 -4.99 10.73 11.15
C PRO A 35 -5.07 12.21 11.56
N GLY A 36 -5.88 12.55 12.55
CA GLY A 36 -5.96 13.88 13.15
C GLY A 36 -5.98 13.82 14.67
N GLU A 37 -6.77 14.67 15.29
CA GLU A 37 -6.84 14.79 16.74
C GLU A 37 -7.67 13.65 17.34
N ASN A 38 -7.05 12.86 18.22
CA ASN A 38 -7.76 11.89 19.03
C ASN A 38 -8.19 12.57 20.33
N VAL A 39 -9.48 12.89 20.43
CA VAL A 39 -10.06 13.48 21.62
C VAL A 39 -10.75 12.40 22.43
N ARG A 40 -10.50 12.39 23.73
CA ARG A 40 -11.19 11.52 24.67
C ARG A 40 -11.57 12.33 25.88
N GLU A 41 -12.85 12.30 26.23
CA GLU A 41 -13.39 13.02 27.40
C GLU A 41 -13.07 14.53 27.37
N GLY A 42 -12.89 15.10 26.16
CA GLY A 42 -12.56 16.51 25.95
C GLY A 42 -11.06 16.84 26.00
N GLU A 43 -10.18 15.87 26.24
CA GLU A 43 -8.73 16.05 26.23
C GLU A 43 -8.07 15.34 25.04
N GLU A 44 -7.13 16.01 24.39
CA GLU A 44 -6.31 15.43 23.33
C GLU A 44 -5.39 14.36 23.91
N HIS A 45 -5.47 13.16 23.36
CA HIS A 45 -4.64 12.04 23.74
C HIS A 45 -3.67 11.70 22.59
N PRO A 46 -2.39 12.11 22.69
CA PRO A 46 -1.41 11.78 21.69
C PRO A 46 -1.09 10.28 21.74
N GLY A 47 -1.14 9.63 20.58
CA GLY A 47 -0.81 8.21 20.43
C GLY A 47 -1.88 7.40 19.69
N PRO A 48 -1.71 6.07 19.65
CA PRO A 48 -2.68 5.19 19.04
C PRO A 48 -4.00 5.22 19.82
N MET A 49 -5.09 5.15 19.08
CA MET A 49 -6.43 5.06 19.65
C MET A 49 -6.57 3.78 20.49
N ARG A 50 -7.32 3.88 21.57
CA ARG A 50 -7.66 2.75 22.43
C ARG A 50 -9.08 2.27 22.17
N PRO A 51 -9.38 0.98 22.42
CA PRO A 51 -10.76 0.49 22.41
C PRO A 51 -11.63 1.32 23.35
N GLY A 52 -12.73 1.85 22.83
CA GLY A 52 -13.64 2.74 23.55
C GLY A 52 -13.49 4.23 23.19
N ASP A 53 -12.43 4.63 22.48
CA ASP A 53 -12.30 6.00 21.99
C ASP A 53 -13.34 6.27 20.89
N THR A 54 -14.06 7.39 21.02
CA THR A 54 -15.20 7.72 20.14
C THR A 54 -14.95 8.91 19.21
N GLU A 55 -13.91 9.71 19.46
CA GLU A 55 -13.71 10.99 18.78
C GLU A 55 -12.31 11.10 18.17
N CYS A 56 -12.08 10.41 17.05
CA CYS A 56 -10.95 10.70 16.18
C CYS A 56 -11.36 11.68 15.07
N ALA A 57 -10.84 12.89 15.10
CA ALA A 57 -11.05 13.88 14.05
C ALA A 57 -10.31 13.49 12.77
N VAL A 58 -11.06 13.25 11.69
CA VAL A 58 -10.52 12.92 10.38
C VAL A 58 -10.21 14.22 9.65
N LEU A 59 -8.92 14.54 9.55
CA LEU A 59 -8.44 15.72 8.84
C LEU A 59 -8.17 15.39 7.36
N LYS A 60 -8.56 16.30 6.47
CA LYS A 60 -8.09 16.33 5.08
C LYS A 60 -7.29 17.62 4.87
N GLY A 61 -5.97 17.54 5.05
CA GLY A 61 -5.15 18.73 5.20
C GLY A 61 -5.47 19.41 6.53
N SER A 62 -5.89 20.68 6.51
CA SER A 62 -6.31 21.43 7.70
C SER A 62 -7.82 21.42 7.96
N ILE A 63 -8.61 20.69 7.17
CA ILE A 63 -10.08 20.70 7.26
C ILE A 63 -10.56 19.43 7.95
N GLY A 64 -11.30 19.59 9.06
CA GLY A 64 -12.03 18.51 9.71
C GLY A 64 -13.17 18.01 8.82
N THR A 65 -13.12 16.75 8.43
CA THR A 65 -14.12 16.11 7.54
C THR A 65 -15.11 15.22 8.28
N GLY A 66 -14.95 15.06 9.59
CA GLY A 66 -15.83 14.31 10.47
C GLY A 66 -15.05 13.66 11.61
N SER A 67 -15.76 12.97 12.50
CA SER A 67 -15.17 12.13 13.53
C SER A 67 -15.41 10.65 13.25
N ARG A 68 -14.48 9.80 13.69
CA ARG A 68 -14.60 8.35 13.65
C ARG A 68 -14.36 7.75 15.03
N THR A 69 -15.07 6.68 15.33
CA THR A 69 -14.79 5.85 16.51
C THR A 69 -13.60 4.91 16.26
N TYR A 70 -13.05 4.34 17.33
CA TYR A 70 -11.99 3.33 17.25
C TYR A 70 -12.33 2.20 16.26
N GLU A 71 -13.51 1.60 16.36
CA GLU A 71 -13.90 0.47 15.50
C GLU A 71 -14.08 0.88 14.04
N GLN A 72 -14.56 2.11 13.79
CA GLN A 72 -14.66 2.63 12.42
C GLN A 72 -13.26 2.85 11.83
N GLN A 73 -12.35 3.46 12.60
CA GLN A 73 -11.00 3.73 12.15
C GLN A 73 -10.20 2.44 11.93
N ARG A 74 -10.34 1.46 12.82
CA ARG A 74 -9.76 0.12 12.68
C ARG A 74 -10.20 -0.56 11.38
N ARG A 75 -11.50 -0.50 11.07
CA ARG A 75 -12.03 -1.07 9.81
C ARG A 75 -11.47 -0.38 8.58
N VAL A 76 -11.41 0.94 8.58
CA VAL A 76 -10.83 1.71 7.46
C VAL A 76 -9.36 1.32 7.25
N GLN A 77 -8.55 1.31 8.30
CA GLN A 77 -7.14 0.91 8.18
C GLN A 77 -6.97 -0.53 7.72
N SER A 78 -7.81 -1.46 8.21
CA SER A 78 -7.76 -2.85 7.74
C SER A 78 -8.11 -2.97 6.25
N ALA A 79 -9.06 -2.17 5.77
CA ALA A 79 -9.45 -2.14 4.36
C ALA A 79 -8.35 -1.50 3.48
N GLU A 80 -7.70 -0.44 3.96
CA GLU A 80 -6.55 0.19 3.29
C GLU A 80 -5.39 -0.80 3.17
N ARG A 81 -4.99 -1.46 4.27
CA ARG A 81 -3.97 -2.53 4.23
C ARG A 81 -4.31 -3.65 3.27
N GLN A 82 -5.57 -4.08 3.25
CA GLN A 82 -6.01 -5.12 2.32
C GLN A 82 -5.93 -4.64 0.87
N SER A 83 -6.35 -3.39 0.60
CA SER A 83 -6.25 -2.77 -0.71
C SER A 83 -4.80 -2.66 -1.18
N ASP A 84 -3.89 -2.24 -0.31
CA ASP A 84 -2.46 -2.16 -0.60
C ASP A 84 -1.85 -3.55 -0.84
N ALA A 85 -2.21 -4.55 -0.03
CA ALA A 85 -1.75 -5.92 -0.23
C ALA A 85 -2.21 -6.48 -1.59
N VAL A 86 -3.49 -6.32 -1.93
CA VAL A 86 -4.07 -6.81 -3.19
C VAL A 86 -3.50 -6.05 -4.38
N GLY A 87 -3.53 -4.71 -4.33
CA GLY A 87 -2.99 -3.85 -5.39
C GLY A 87 -1.51 -4.08 -5.61
N GLY A 88 -0.73 -4.15 -4.53
CA GLY A 88 0.70 -4.45 -4.54
C GLY A 88 1.00 -5.80 -5.16
N THR A 89 0.25 -6.84 -4.77
CA THR A 89 0.39 -8.19 -5.33
C THR A 89 0.10 -8.21 -6.84
N LEU A 90 -0.98 -7.57 -7.28
CA LEU A 90 -1.34 -7.54 -8.70
C LEU A 90 -0.28 -6.82 -9.55
N LEU A 91 0.20 -5.66 -9.08
CA LEU A 91 1.27 -4.90 -9.73
C LEU A 91 2.57 -5.70 -9.80
N LEU A 92 2.93 -6.39 -8.71
CA LEU A 92 4.12 -7.22 -8.65
C LEU A 92 4.05 -8.40 -9.62
N VAL A 93 2.93 -9.15 -9.63
CA VAL A 93 2.74 -10.28 -10.55
C VAL A 93 2.76 -9.83 -12.01
N TYR A 94 2.07 -8.72 -12.32
CA TYR A 94 2.06 -8.15 -13.66
C TYR A 94 3.46 -7.75 -14.13
N GLY A 95 4.17 -6.97 -13.32
CA GLY A 95 5.48 -6.45 -13.67
C GLY A 95 6.56 -7.54 -13.71
N ALA A 96 6.60 -8.42 -12.69
CA ALA A 96 7.56 -9.53 -12.68
C ALA A 96 7.30 -10.50 -13.85
N GLY A 97 6.04 -10.85 -14.10
CA GLY A 97 5.65 -11.72 -15.21
C GLY A 97 6.03 -11.14 -16.57
N GLY A 98 5.69 -9.88 -16.84
CA GLY A 98 6.01 -9.22 -18.10
C GLY A 98 7.53 -9.04 -18.31
N ALA A 99 8.28 -8.73 -17.24
CA ALA A 99 9.73 -8.65 -17.30
C ALA A 99 10.37 -10.01 -17.60
N LEU A 100 9.91 -11.09 -16.95
CA LEU A 100 10.39 -12.45 -17.19
C LEU A 100 10.11 -12.93 -18.62
N VAL A 101 8.91 -12.66 -19.15
CA VAL A 101 8.56 -12.98 -20.54
C VAL A 101 9.44 -12.20 -21.51
N THR A 102 9.60 -10.89 -21.31
CA THR A 102 10.44 -10.04 -22.16
C THR A 102 11.89 -10.49 -22.15
N TRP A 103 12.41 -10.86 -20.98
CA TRP A 103 13.77 -11.35 -20.83
C TRP A 103 13.98 -12.74 -21.45
N SER A 104 13.07 -13.68 -21.22
CA SER A 104 13.15 -15.04 -21.76
C SER A 104 13.05 -15.04 -23.30
N ALA A 105 12.18 -14.23 -23.89
CA ALA A 105 12.09 -14.04 -25.32
C ALA A 105 13.35 -13.39 -25.94
N ALA A 106 14.12 -12.67 -25.15
CA ALA A 106 15.37 -12.05 -25.58
C ALA A 106 16.60 -12.98 -25.46
N ARG A 107 16.46 -14.14 -24.79
CA ARG A 107 17.57 -15.10 -24.66
C ARG A 107 17.85 -15.77 -26.01
N PRO A 108 19.11 -15.81 -26.47
CA PRO A 108 19.47 -16.63 -27.61
C PRO A 108 19.15 -18.09 -27.28
N ARG A 109 18.43 -18.78 -28.17
CA ARG A 109 18.26 -20.24 -28.06
C ARG A 109 19.67 -20.83 -28.07
N ALA A 110 20.06 -21.52 -27.00
CA ALA A 110 21.25 -22.35 -27.02
C ALA A 110 21.12 -23.27 -28.23
N ALA A 111 22.13 -23.25 -29.11
CA ALA A 111 22.23 -24.18 -30.22
C ALA A 111 22.10 -25.59 -29.63
N ARG A 112 21.03 -26.29 -30.02
CA ARG A 112 20.91 -27.71 -29.79
C ARG A 112 21.79 -28.34 -30.87
N ASP A 113 23.03 -28.64 -30.49
CA ASP A 113 23.89 -29.56 -31.26
C ASP A 113 23.40 -31.00 -31.08
#